data_AF-A0A5C7CR99-F1
#
_entry.id   AF-A0A5C7CR99-F1
#
_cell.length_a   1.000
_cell.length_b   1.000
_cell.length_c   1.000
_cell.angle_alpha   90.00
_cell.angle_beta   90.00
_cell.angle_gamma   90.00
#
_symmetry.space_group_name_H-M   'P 1'
#
loop_
_entity.id
_entity.type
_entity.pdbx_description
1 polymer ?
#
loop_
_entity_poly.entity_id
_entity_poly.type
_entity_poly.pdbx_seq_one_letter_code
_entity_poly.pdbx_strand_id
1 'polypeptide(L)'
;MRKIFLACPYSHADANVVQQRFIACNDVAAAIVRAGSAVFSQVSMSHPINLCLQELDKTAIGTLWAPIDALFMAAMDELIVLDLPGWQESGGIKREMDAFTARGCRVSLWSEVAGEFN
;
A
#
# COMPACT_ATOMS: atom_id res chain seq x y z
N MET A 1 9.58 -16.86 -4.55
CA MET A 1 9.00 -15.56 -4.90
C MET A 1 8.36 -15.00 -3.65
N ARG A 2 8.74 -13.79 -3.21
CA ARG A 2 8.10 -13.11 -2.07
C ARG A 2 6.67 -12.72 -2.44
N LYS A 3 5.75 -12.65 -1.47
CA LYS A 3 4.36 -12.19 -1.66
C LYS A 3 4.11 -10.98 -0.77
N ILE A 4 4.23 -9.81 -1.36
CA ILE A 4 4.31 -8.54 -0.65
C ILE A 4 2.99 -7.78 -0.80
N PHE A 5 2.41 -7.37 0.32
CA PHE A 5 1.46 -6.28 0.34
C PHE A 5 2.25 -4.96 0.43
N LEU A 6 2.11 -4.08 -0.55
CA LEU A 6 2.75 -2.77 -0.55
C LEU A 6 1.73 -1.71 -0.13
N ALA A 7 1.90 -1.22 1.09
CA ALA A 7 1.12 -0.12 1.64
C ALA A 7 1.82 1.22 1.39
N CYS A 8 1.05 2.28 1.18
CA CYS A 8 1.56 3.63 0.94
C CYS A 8 0.57 4.65 1.50
N PRO A 9 1.01 5.74 2.16
CA PRO A 9 0.08 6.79 2.57
C PRO A 9 -0.57 7.38 1.33
N TYR A 10 -1.90 7.47 1.34
CA TYR A 10 -2.67 7.89 0.17
C TYR A 10 -3.34 9.25 0.37
N SER A 11 -4.34 9.31 1.26
CA SER A 11 -5.20 10.48 1.43
C SER A 11 -4.43 11.75 1.82
N HIS A 12 -4.71 12.84 1.12
CA HIS A 12 -4.22 14.18 1.43
C HIS A 12 -5.27 15.23 1.01
N ALA A 13 -5.14 16.47 1.49
CA ALA A 13 -5.99 17.58 1.06
C ALA A 13 -5.60 18.10 -0.34
N ASP A 14 -4.30 18.12 -0.63
CA ASP A 14 -3.74 18.46 -1.94
C ASP A 14 -3.71 17.23 -2.87
N ALA A 15 -4.39 17.32 -4.02
CA ALA A 15 -4.43 16.29 -5.03
C ALA A 15 -3.05 16.01 -5.67
N ASN A 16 -2.15 16.99 -5.72
CA ASN A 16 -0.80 16.79 -6.24
C ASN A 16 -0.01 15.84 -5.34
N VAL A 17 -0.18 15.94 -4.01
CA VAL A 17 0.45 15.04 -3.05
C VAL A 17 -0.09 13.61 -3.22
N VAL A 18 -1.40 13.46 -3.46
CA VAL A 18 -2.00 12.15 -3.77
C VAL A 18 -1.39 11.55 -5.04
N GLN A 19 -1.26 12.34 -6.10
CA GLN A 19 -0.66 11.91 -7.36
C GLN A 19 0.82 11.52 -7.20
N GLN A 20 1.60 12.30 -6.45
CA GLN A 20 3.01 12.01 -6.18
C GLN A 20 3.18 10.69 -5.40
N ARG A 21 2.34 10.45 -4.38
CA ARG A 21 2.32 9.20 -3.63
C ARG A 21 1.95 8.00 -4.50
N PHE A 22 0.98 8.17 -5.40
CA PHE A 22 0.63 7.14 -6.39
C PHE A 22 1.80 6.79 -7.31
N ILE A 23 2.48 7.80 -7.89
CA ILE A 23 3.63 7.58 -8.76
C ILE A 23 4.77 6.89 -7.99
N ALA A 24 5.12 7.37 -6.79
CA ALA A 24 6.15 6.75 -5.97
C ALA A 24 5.82 5.29 -5.60
N CYS A 25 4.53 5.00 -5.33
CA CYS A 25 4.09 3.62 -5.09
C CYS A 25 4.27 2.74 -6.33
N ASN A 26 3.98 3.26 -7.53
CA ASN A 26 4.22 2.54 -8.79
C ASN A 26 5.70 2.24 -9.02
N ASP A 27 6.58 3.20 -8.72
CA ASP A 27 8.03 3.02 -8.91
C ASP A 27 8.58 1.91 -8.01
N VAL A 28 8.14 1.87 -6.74
CA VAL A 28 8.49 0.82 -5.78
C VAL A 28 7.90 -0.52 -6.19
N ALA A 29 6.62 -0.56 -6.57
CA ALA A 29 6.00 -1.78 -7.09
C ALA A 29 6.76 -2.33 -8.31
N ALA A 30 7.20 -1.46 -9.22
CA ALA A 30 7.99 -1.84 -10.39
C ALA A 30 9.36 -2.42 -10.00
N ALA A 31 10.01 -1.87 -8.96
CA ALA A 31 11.26 -2.44 -8.44
C ALA A 31 11.04 -3.86 -7.88
N ILE A 32 9.98 -4.06 -7.08
CA ILE A 32 9.63 -5.37 -6.52
C ILE A 32 9.31 -6.38 -7.63
N VAL A 33 8.58 -5.97 -8.66
CA VAL A 33 8.27 -6.81 -9.85
C VAL A 33 9.55 -7.19 -10.59
N ARG A 34 10.46 -6.23 -10.85
CA ARG A 34 11.75 -6.52 -11.53
C ARG A 34 12.61 -7.50 -10.75
N ALA A 35 12.56 -7.46 -9.42
CA ALA A 35 13.25 -8.41 -8.54
C ALA A 35 12.58 -9.80 -8.49
N GLY A 36 11.53 -10.06 -9.28
CA GLY A 36 10.90 -11.38 -9.37
C GLY A 36 10.02 -11.74 -8.16
N SER A 37 9.48 -10.73 -7.47
CA SER A 37 8.56 -10.89 -6.35
C SER A 37 7.12 -10.58 -6.75
N ALA A 38 6.15 -11.26 -6.15
CA ALA A 38 4.74 -10.91 -6.29
C ALA A 38 4.42 -9.73 -5.38
N VAL A 39 3.72 -8.73 -5.91
CA VAL A 39 3.32 -7.55 -5.17
C VAL A 39 1.85 -7.23 -5.41
N PHE A 40 1.12 -7.05 -4.32
CA PHE A 40 -0.14 -6.32 -4.33
C PHE A 40 0.14 -4.87 -3.92
N SER A 41 0.17 -3.97 -4.91
CA SER A 41 0.37 -2.54 -4.65
C SER A 41 -0.98 -1.86 -4.52
N GLN A 42 -1.40 -1.63 -3.27
CA GLN A 42 -2.75 -1.18 -2.95
C GLN A 42 -3.07 0.14 -3.64
N VAL A 43 -2.18 1.14 -3.52
CA VAL A 43 -2.39 2.47 -4.11
C VAL A 43 -2.30 2.43 -5.63
N SER A 44 -1.40 1.60 -6.21
CA SER A 44 -1.30 1.46 -7.66
C SER A 44 -2.59 0.95 -8.28
N MET A 45 -3.27 0.02 -7.61
CA MET A 45 -4.53 -0.54 -8.07
C MET A 45 -5.71 0.37 -7.75
N SER A 46 -5.80 0.87 -6.52
CA SER A 46 -6.97 1.61 -6.05
C SER A 46 -7.06 3.02 -6.62
N HIS A 47 -5.94 3.72 -6.81
CA HIS A 47 -5.95 5.10 -7.29
C HIS A 47 -6.69 5.31 -8.62
N PRO A 48 -6.38 4.59 -9.72
CA PRO A 48 -7.11 4.78 -10.99
C PRO A 48 -8.59 4.40 -10.89
N ILE A 49 -8.93 3.39 -10.08
CA ILE A 49 -10.33 2.98 -9.85
C ILE A 49 -11.07 4.05 -9.04
N ASN A 50 -10.43 4.66 -8.05
CA ASN A 50 -11.00 5.74 -7.25
C ASN A 50 -11.33 6.98 -8.10
N LEU A 51 -10.59 7.21 -9.19
CA LEU A 51 -10.93 8.27 -10.17
C LEU A 51 -12.23 7.98 -10.93
N CYS A 52 -12.72 6.74 -10.93
CA CYS A 52 -14.01 6.33 -11.49
C CYS A 52 -15.13 6.27 -10.44
N LEU A 53 -14.85 6.56 -9.17
CA LEU A 53 -15.79 6.53 -8.03
C LEU A 53 -16.00 7.91 -7.41
N GLN A 54 -15.89 8.97 -8.22
CA GLN A 54 -15.91 10.37 -7.74
C GLN A 54 -17.28 10.80 -7.17
N GLU A 55 -18.34 10.03 -7.44
CA GLU A 55 -19.66 10.21 -6.85
C GLU A 55 -19.73 9.81 -5.37
N LEU A 56 -18.73 9.05 -4.89
CA LEU A 56 -18.66 8.57 -3.51
C LEU A 56 -17.70 9.43 -2.68
N ASP A 57 -18.01 9.61 -1.39
CA ASP A 57 -17.08 10.23 -0.46
C ASP A 57 -15.94 9.27 -0.05
N LYS A 58 -14.90 9.82 0.59
CA LYS A 58 -13.72 9.06 1.03
C LYS A 58 -14.06 7.94 2.01
N THR A 59 -15.11 8.10 2.82
CA THR A 59 -15.54 7.10 3.82
C THR A 59 -16.21 5.92 3.13
N ALA A 60 -17.08 6.18 2.16
CA ALA A 60 -17.72 5.16 1.34
C ALA A 60 -16.68 4.38 0.53
N ILE A 61 -15.75 5.08 -0.12
CA ILE A 61 -14.64 4.45 -0.86
C ILE A 61 -13.80 3.56 0.07
N GLY A 62 -13.43 4.06 1.26
CA GLY A 62 -12.68 3.26 2.24
C GLY A 62 -13.43 2.01 2.71
N THR A 63 -14.76 2.10 2.84
CA THR A 63 -15.61 0.95 3.20
C THR A 63 -15.65 -0.11 2.11
N LEU A 64 -15.64 0.30 0.83
CA LEU A 64 -15.58 -0.62 -0.32
C LEU A 64 -14.23 -1.35 -0.40
N TRP A 65 -13.13 -0.64 -0.15
CA TRP A 65 -11.78 -1.23 -0.21
C TRP A 65 -11.45 -2.13 0.97
N ALA A 66 -11.98 -1.86 2.16
CA ALA A 66 -11.64 -2.62 3.38
C ALA A 66 -11.72 -4.16 3.24
N PRO A 67 -12.80 -4.78 2.72
CA PRO A 67 -12.85 -6.24 2.54
C PRO A 67 -11.90 -6.75 1.44
N ILE A 68 -11.61 -5.92 0.43
CA ILE A 68 -10.69 -6.27 -0.66
C ILE A 68 -9.25 -6.27 -0.13
N ASP A 69 -8.88 -5.21 0.59
CA ASP A 69 -7.57 -5.09 1.24
C ASP A 69 -7.37 -6.25 2.22
N ALA A 70 -8.39 -6.59 3.03
CA ALA A 70 -8.33 -7.73 3.94
C ALA A 70 -8.07 -9.07 3.21
N LEU A 71 -8.70 -9.29 2.05
CA LEU A 71 -8.46 -10.48 1.22
C LEU A 71 -7.02 -10.55 0.74
N PHE A 72 -6.48 -9.45 0.19
CA PHE A 72 -5.10 -9.42 -0.27
C PHE A 72 -4.11 -9.53 0.88
N MET A 73 -4.34 -8.84 2.01
CA MET A 73 -3.52 -9.00 3.21
C MET A 73 -3.44 -10.47 3.64
N ALA A 74 -4.57 -11.18 3.69
CA ALA A 74 -4.61 -12.60 4.05
C ALA A 74 -3.83 -13.50 3.07
N ALA A 75 -3.76 -13.13 1.79
CA ALA A 75 -3.05 -13.88 0.75
C ALA A 75 -1.55 -13.58 0.66
N MET A 76 -1.08 -12.47 1.25
CA MET A 76 0.32 -12.06 1.26
C MET A 76 1.05 -12.58 2.51
N ASP A 77 2.37 -12.76 2.37
CA ASP A 77 3.24 -13.33 3.39
C ASP A 77 4.03 -12.26 4.16
N GLU A 78 4.09 -11.04 3.62
CA GLU A 78 4.73 -9.88 4.26
C GLU A 78 4.10 -8.55 3.84
N LEU A 79 4.34 -7.52 4.65
CA LEU A 79 3.96 -6.13 4.41
C LEU A 79 5.20 -5.26 4.26
N ILE A 80 5.23 -4.47 3.19
CA ILE A 80 6.17 -3.36 3.04
C ILE A 80 5.38 -2.07 3.07
N VAL A 81 5.79 -1.15 3.94
CA VAL A 81 5.26 0.21 3.99
C VAL A 81 6.20 1.12 3.21
N LEU A 82 5.69 1.76 2.17
CA LEU A 82 6.37 2.88 1.52
C LEU A 82 6.29 4.10 2.46
N ASP A 83 7.37 4.33 3.19
CA ASP A 83 7.49 5.26 4.32
C ASP A 83 7.65 6.73 3.91
N LEU A 84 6.81 7.18 2.98
CA LEU A 84 6.70 8.59 2.57
C LEU A 84 6.16 9.47 3.71
N PRO A 85 6.44 10.80 3.71
CA PRO A 85 5.88 11.71 4.69
C PRO A 85 4.37 11.55 4.86
N GLY A 86 3.91 11.41 6.11
CA GLY A 86 2.50 11.16 6.43
C GLY A 86 2.15 9.69 6.70
N TRP A 87 3.09 8.75 6.60
CA TRP A 87 2.80 7.32 6.81
C TRP A 87 2.47 6.99 8.28
N GLN A 88 3.10 7.67 9.23
CA GLN A 88 2.92 7.42 10.68
C GLN A 88 1.53 7.87 11.17
N GLU A 89 0.94 8.85 10.50
CA GLU A 89 -0.38 9.40 10.76
C GLU A 89 -1.50 8.59 10.08
N SER A 90 -1.15 7.66 9.18
CA SER A 90 -2.13 6.85 8.46
C SER A 90 -2.69 5.74 9.35
N GLY A 91 -3.92 5.95 9.82
CA GLY A 91 -4.66 4.92 10.56
C GLY A 91 -4.89 3.63 9.75
N GLY A 92 -4.88 3.70 8.41
CA GLY A 92 -4.94 2.52 7.54
C GLY A 92 -3.67 1.68 7.64
N ILE A 93 -2.51 2.31 7.43
CA ILE A 93 -1.19 1.66 7.51
C ILE A 93 -0.98 1.04 8.89
N LYS A 94 -1.33 1.77 9.96
CA LYS A 94 -1.23 1.22 11.31
C LYS A 94 -2.02 -0.09 11.47
N ARG A 95 -3.27 -0.14 11.01
CA ARG A 95 -4.09 -1.36 11.05
C ARG A 95 -3.51 -2.49 10.22
N GLU A 96 -2.96 -2.18 9.06
CA GLU A 96 -2.28 -3.16 8.20
C GLU A 96 -1.05 -3.73 8.92
N MET A 97 -0.18 -2.88 9.46
CA MET A 97 0.99 -3.29 10.25
C MET A 97 0.60 -4.19 11.43
N ASP A 98 -0.44 -3.80 12.18
CA ASP A 98 -0.96 -4.58 13.30
C ASP A 98 -1.47 -5.95 12.83
N ALA A 99 -2.19 -6.01 11.70
CA ALA A 99 -2.73 -7.25 11.14
C ALA A 99 -1.64 -8.24 10.69
N PHE A 100 -0.57 -7.75 10.05
CA PHE A 100 0.57 -8.60 9.68
C PHE A 100 1.40 -9.02 10.90
N THR A 101 1.64 -8.11 11.84
CA THR A 101 2.38 -8.40 13.07
C THR A 101 1.66 -9.47 13.91
N ALA A 102 0.33 -9.39 14.03
CA ALA A 102 -0.47 -10.36 14.78
C ALA A 102 -0.42 -11.78 14.17
N ARG A 103 -0.13 -11.89 12.87
CA ARG A 103 0.06 -13.17 12.17
C ARG A 103 1.51 -13.67 12.20
N GLY A 104 2.43 -12.92 12.81
CA GLY A 104 3.87 -13.21 12.78
C GLY A 104 4.50 -13.01 11.39
N CYS A 105 3.83 -12.28 10.50
CA CYS A 105 4.36 -11.95 9.18
C CYS A 105 5.39 -10.82 9.28
N ARG A 106 6.32 -10.77 8.32
CA ARG A 106 7.32 -9.70 8.23
C ARG A 106 6.63 -8.37 7.92
N VAL A 107 6.97 -7.33 8.68
CA VAL A 107 6.59 -5.94 8.44
C VAL A 107 7.87 -5.13 8.32
N SER A 108 8.02 -4.32 7.28
CA SER A 108 9.23 -3.52 7.04
C SER A 108 8.93 -2.20 6.38
N LEU A 109 9.80 -1.21 6.58
CA LEU A 109 9.77 0.05 5.84
C LEU A 109 10.57 -0.10 4.55
N TRP A 110 10.10 0.49 3.45
CA TRP A 110 10.79 0.42 2.17
C TRP A 110 12.22 0.95 2.27
N SER A 111 12.45 2.05 2.98
CA SER A 111 13.79 2.61 3.21
C SER A 111 14.79 1.62 3.84
N GLU A 112 14.33 0.63 4.60
CA GLU A 112 15.16 -0.38 5.27
C GLU A 112 15.47 -1.58 4.37
N VAL A 113 14.55 -1.93 3.47
CA VAL A 113 14.60 -3.17 2.70
C VAL A 113 14.81 -2.97 1.20
N ALA A 114 14.89 -1.72 0.71
CA ALA A 114 15.10 -1.42 -0.70
C ALA A 114 16.33 -2.14 -1.29
N GLY A 115 17.39 -2.32 -0.48
CA GLY A 115 18.60 -3.04 -0.88
C GLY A 115 18.40 -4.52 -1.21
N GLU A 116 17.29 -5.13 -0.79
CA GLU A 116 16.93 -6.54 -1.06
C GLU A 116 16.36 -6.76 -2.46
N PHE A 117 16.08 -5.68 -3.21
CA PHE A 117 15.42 -5.71 -4.52
C PHE A 117 16.35 -5.27 -5.68
N ASN A 118 17.66 -5.24 -5.42
CA ASN A 118 18.72 -4.94 -6.40
C ASN A 118 19.19 -6.17 -7.15
#